data_AF-A0A1A8NK43-F1
#
_entry.id   AF-A0A1A8NK43-F1
#
_cell.length_a   1.000
_cell.length_b   1.000
_cell.length_c   1.000
_cell.angle_alpha   90.00
_cell.angle_beta   90.00
_cell.angle_gamma   90.00
#
_symmetry.space_group_name_H-M   'P 1'
#
loop_
_entity.id
_entity.type
_entity.pdbx_description
1 polymer ?
#
loop_
_entity_poly.entity_id
_entity_poly.type
_entity_poly.pdbx_seq_one_letter_code
_entity_poly.pdbx_strand_id
1 'polypeptide(L)' 'DGAVDPRRSLLTLSITVLDVDDNSPIFSKQSYNINLPENSPKNTVILQLKATDADLISNLTYRIRAEGLDPEILQLFHID' A
#
# COMPACT_ATOMS: atom_id res chain seq x y z
N ASP A 1 61.78 -7.69 32.80
CA ASP A 1 61.17 -6.74 31.84
C ASP A 1 60.02 -7.44 31.12
N GLY A 2 58.87 -7.61 31.77
CA GLY A 2 57.76 -6.70 31.54
C GLY A 2 56.86 -7.18 30.40
N ALA A 3 56.21 -8.34 30.57
CA ALA A 3 55.24 -8.84 29.61
C ALA A 3 54.05 -7.87 29.54
N VAL A 4 53.85 -7.25 28.38
CA VAL A 4 52.74 -6.33 28.12
C VAL A 4 51.52 -7.16 27.74
N ASP A 5 50.54 -7.21 28.62
CA ASP A 5 49.27 -7.91 28.38
C ASP A 5 48.36 -6.99 27.55
N PRO A 6 47.93 -7.39 26.32
CA PRO A 6 47.11 -6.52 25.47
C PRO A 6 45.71 -6.35 26.07
N ARG A 7 45.42 -5.15 26.57
CA ARG A 7 44.09 -4.82 27.11
C ARG A 7 43.08 -4.74 25.96
N ARG A 8 42.04 -5.59 26.00
CA ARG A 8 40.87 -5.51 25.12
C ARG A 8 39.67 -5.09 25.95
N SER A 9 38.89 -4.15 25.44
CA SER A 9 37.58 -3.78 25.97
C SER A 9 36.56 -3.97 24.86
N LEU A 10 35.44 -4.61 25.17
CA LEU A 10 34.34 -4.86 24.24
C LEU A 10 33.13 -4.08 24.74
N LEU A 11 32.53 -3.28 23.86
CA LEU A 11 31.27 -2.58 24.10
C LEU A 11 30.22 -3.15 23.13
N THR A 12 29.04 -3.46 23.65
CA THR A 12 27.90 -3.82 22.80
C THR A 12 27.19 -2.55 22.36
N LEU A 13 27.14 -2.31 21.06
CA LEU A 13 26.38 -1.23 20.46
C LEU A 13 25.09 -1.79 19.87
N SER A 14 23.94 -1.27 20.30
CA SER A 14 22.65 -1.56 19.64
C SER A 14 22.40 -0.54 18.54
N ILE A 15 22.21 -1.02 17.32
CA ILE A 15 21.82 -0.19 16.17
C ILE A 15 20.40 -0.60 15.79
N THR A 16 19.50 0.38 15.74
CA THR A 16 18.13 0.18 15.29
C THR A 16 17.96 0.88 13.95
N VAL A 17 17.49 0.15 12.93
CA VAL A 17 17.09 0.73 11.66
C VAL A 17 15.65 1.20 11.79
N LEU A 18 15.39 2.45 11.43
CA LEU A 18 14.05 3.01 11.40
C LEU A 18 13.45 2.83 10.01
N ASP A 19 12.17 2.49 9.97
CA ASP A 19 11.37 2.43 8.76
C ASP A 19 11.21 3.83 8.16
N VAL A 20 11.16 3.90 6.83
CA VAL A 20 10.85 5.12 6.06
C VAL A 20 9.76 4.76 5.05
N ASP A 21 8.87 5.71 4.77
CA ASP A 21 7.80 5.59 3.77
C ASP A 21 8.42 5.67 2.36
N ASP A 22 9.03 4.57 1.93
CA ASP A 22 9.72 4.43 0.63
C ASP A 22 9.08 3.39 -0.29
N ASN A 23 8.04 2.72 0.18
CA ASN A 23 7.22 1.85 -0.63
C ASN A 23 5.99 2.61 -1.14
N SER A 24 5.26 2.00 -2.07
CA SER A 24 4.01 2.57 -2.57
C SER A 24 2.97 1.48 -2.68
N PRO A 25 1.68 1.80 -2.52
CA PRO A 25 0.66 0.77 -2.58
C PRO A 25 0.60 0.08 -3.94
N ILE A 26 0.62 -1.24 -3.95
CA ILE A 26 0.53 -2.06 -5.16
C ILE A 26 -0.79 -2.83 -5.15
N PHE A 27 -1.58 -2.70 -6.21
CA PHE A 27 -2.80 -3.49 -6.40
C PHE A 27 -2.47 -4.97 -6.66
N SER A 28 -3.34 -5.86 -6.18
CA SER A 28 -3.17 -7.33 -6.34
C SER A 28 -3.16 -7.81 -7.81
N LYS A 29 -3.69 -7.00 -8.73
CA LYS A 29 -3.69 -7.24 -10.18
C LYS A 29 -3.35 -5.95 -10.91
N GLN A 30 -2.70 -6.10 -12.06
CA GLN A 30 -2.39 -4.99 -12.96
C GLN A 30 -3.64 -4.39 -13.62
N SER A 31 -4.65 -5.22 -13.89
CA SER A 31 -5.93 -4.79 -14.45
C SER A 31 -7.08 -5.63 -13.91
N TYR A 32 -8.26 -5.00 -13.85
CA TYR A 32 -9.51 -5.63 -13.45
C TYR A 32 -10.51 -5.39 -14.57
N ASN A 33 -10.99 -6.46 -15.20
CA ASN A 33 -12.01 -6.40 -16.23
C ASN A 33 -13.27 -7.10 -15.71
N ILE A 34 -14.40 -6.39 -15.76
CA ILE A 34 -15.70 -6.92 -15.34
C ILE A 34 -16.74 -6.56 -16.38
N ASN A 35 -17.75 -7.41 -16.52
CA ASN A 35 -18.95 -7.10 -17.30
C ASN A 35 -20.11 -6.91 -16.32
N LEU A 36 -20.73 -5.73 -16.35
CA LEU A 36 -21.89 -5.41 -15.52
C LEU A 36 -23.13 -5.31 -16.42
N PRO A 37 -24.17 -6.14 -16.20
CA PRO A 37 -25.43 -5.99 -16.90
C PRO A 37 -26.06 -4.62 -16.63
N GLU A 38 -26.62 -3.99 -17.67
CA GLU A 38 -27.26 -2.67 -17.57
C GLU A 38 -28.46 -2.63 -16.60
N ASN A 39 -29.10 -3.78 -16.39
CA ASN A 39 -30.23 -3.96 -15.49
C ASN A 39 -29.82 -4.34 -14.06
N SER A 40 -28.54 -4.24 -13.73
CA SER A 40 -28.04 -4.50 -12.37
C SER A 40 -28.69 -3.53 -11.36
N PRO A 41 -29.11 -4.01 -10.18
CA PRO A 41 -29.67 -3.14 -9.15
C PRO A 41 -28.70 -2.03 -8.72
N LYS A 42 -29.24 -0.91 -8.24
CA LYS A 42 -28.42 0.12 -7.58
C LYS A 42 -27.69 -0.47 -6.37
N ASN A 43 -26.48 0.02 -6.12
CA ASN A 43 -25.58 -0.46 -5.06
C ASN A 43 -25.14 -1.92 -5.23
N THR A 44 -25.16 -2.44 -6.45
CA THR A 44 -24.52 -3.72 -6.76
C THR A 44 -23.02 -3.59 -6.47
N VAL A 45 -22.48 -4.49 -5.65
CA VAL A 45 -21.04 -4.58 -5.43
C VAL A 45 -20.39 -5.13 -6.70
N ILE A 46 -19.67 -4.26 -7.40
CA ILE A 46 -19.02 -4.55 -8.69
C ILE A 46 -17.72 -5.33 -8.47
N LEU A 47 -16.89 -4.86 -7.54
CA LEU A 47 -15.56 -5.39 -7.31
C LEU A 47 -15.07 -5.00 -5.93
N GLN A 48 -14.29 -5.90 -5.31
CA GLN A 48 -13.49 -5.58 -4.15
C GLN A 48 -12.01 -5.50 -4.58
N LEU A 49 -11.42 -4.32 -4.40
CA LEU A 49 -10.00 -4.08 -4.71
C LEU A 49 -9.15 -4.33 -3.47
N LYS A 50 -7.94 -4.82 -3.69
CA LYS A 50 -6.92 -4.94 -2.65
C LYS A 50 -5.60 -4.37 -3.17
N ALA A 51 -5.06 -3.42 -2.42
CA ALA A 51 -3.69 -2.96 -2.52
C ALA A 51 -2.91 -3.32 -1.24
N THR A 52 -1.60 -3.48 -1.37
CA THR A 52 -0.69 -3.72 -0.25
C THR A 52 0.47 -2.75 -0.36
N ASP A 53 0.82 -2.15 0.77
CA ASP A 53 2.05 -1.41 0.96
C ASP A 53 2.99 -2.24 1.85
N ALA A 54 4.30 -2.14 1.62
CA ALA A 54 5.31 -2.92 2.33
C ALA A 54 5.90 -2.20 3.54
N ASP A 55 5.58 -0.92 3.73
CA ASP A 55 6.03 -0.15 4.90
C ASP A 55 5.44 -0.69 6.22
N LEU A 56 6.16 -0.48 7.33
CA LEU A 56 5.75 -1.00 8.63
C LEU A 56 4.43 -0.37 9.11
N ILE A 57 4.21 0.89 8.76
CA ILE A 57 2.99 1.63 9.07
C ILE A 57 2.48 2.29 7.78
N SER A 58 1.48 1.66 7.17
CA SER A 58 0.86 2.17 5.94
C SER A 58 -0.63 2.47 6.14
N ASN A 59 -1.11 3.60 5.62
CA ASN A 59 -2.54 3.92 5.53
C ASN A 59 -2.99 3.96 4.07
N LEU A 60 -3.94 3.10 3.71
CA LEU A 60 -4.43 2.99 2.33
C LEU A 60 -5.71 3.79 2.13
N THR A 61 -5.74 4.60 1.07
CA THR A 61 -6.95 5.31 0.60
C THR A 61 -7.20 4.99 -0.86
N TYR A 62 -8.44 4.66 -1.20
CA TYR A 62 -8.85 4.36 -2.58
C TYR A 62 -9.63 5.54 -3.16
N ARG A 63 -9.46 5.78 -4.47
CA ARG A 63 -10.21 6.79 -5.23
C ARG A 63 -10.44 6.32 -6.66
N ILE A 64 -11.65 6.56 -7.16
CA ILE A 64 -11.97 6.42 -8.58
C ILE A 64 -11.44 7.66 -9.32
N ARG A 65 -10.66 7.42 -10.38
CA ARG A 65 -10.29 8.44 -11.37
C ARG A 65 -10.81 7.98 -12.71
N ALA A 66 -11.52 8.86 -13.40
CA ALA A 66 -11.92 8.64 -14.77
C ALA A 66 -11.55 9.87 -15.60
N GLU A 67 -11.09 9.64 -16.81
CA GLU A 67 -10.71 10.69 -17.75
C GLU A 67 -11.73 10.70 -18.88
N GLY A 68 -12.24 11.89 -19.22
CA GLY A 68 -13.13 12.08 -20.37
C GLY A 68 -14.53 11.49 -20.25
N LEU A 69 -14.98 11.09 -19.06
CA LEU A 69 -16.37 10.68 -18.82
C LEU A 69 -17.26 11.87 -18.44
N ASP A 70 -18.54 11.77 -18.79
CA ASP A 70 -19.56 12.71 -18.33
C ASP A 70 -19.62 12.68 -16.78
N PRO A 71 -19.62 13.85 -16.11
CA PRO A 71 -19.78 13.93 -14.65
C PRO A 71 -20.99 13.15 -14.09
N GLU A 72 -22.08 12.99 -14.85
CA GLU A 72 -23.24 12.19 -14.42
C GLU A 72 -22.90 10.69 -14.31
N ILE A 73 -22.06 10.17 -15.20
CA ILE A 73 -21.62 8.77 -15.17
C ILE A 73 -20.77 8.50 -13.93
N LEU A 74 -19.97 9.48 -13.50
CA LEU A 74 -19.14 9.35 -12.30
C LEU A 74 -19.94 9.25 -11.02
N GLN A 75 -21.18 9.75 -11.00
CA GLN A 75 -22.06 9.65 -9.84
C GLN A 75 -22.68 8.26 -9.68
N LEU A 76 -22.63 7.41 -10.72
CA LEU A 76 -23.17 6.04 -10.67
C LEU A 76 -22.25 5.07 -9.92
N PHE A 77 -20.97 5.40 -9.80
CA PHE A 77 -19.96 4.55 -9.20
C PHE A 77 -19.37 5.21 -7.95
N HIS A 78 -19.32 4.47 -6.85
CA HIS A 78 -18.72 4.93 -5.60
C HIS A 78 -17.87 3.83 -4.98
N ILE A 79 -17.04 4.24 -4.03
CA ILE A 79 -16.32 3.36 -3.13
C ILE A 79 -17.08 3.41 -1.80
N ASP A 80 -17.45 2.24 -1.28
CA ASP A 80 -18.06 2.08 0.04
C ASP A 80 -17.03 2.26 1.18
#